data_AF-A0A4Q8UIX5-F1
#
_entry.id   AF-A0A4Q8UIX5-F1
#
_cell.length_a   1.000
_cell.length_b   1.000
_cell.length_c   1.000
_cell.angle_alpha   90.00
_cell.angle_beta   90.00
_cell.angle_gamma   90.00
#
_symmetry.space_group_name_H-M   'P 1'
#
loop_
_entity.id
_entity.type
_entity.pdbx_description
1 polymer ?
#
loop_
_entity_poly.entity_id
_entity_poly.type
_entity_poly.pdbx_seq_one_letter_code
_entity_poly.pdbx_strand_id
1 'polypeptide(L)'
;MLFIGGIAAIFNPLIGAGIAVKALLPSISGTFAKYGLKPIGEKATRAQVEKSAKQAQEHVLKQFSEASTVKVVNPILNELEFALRTTEDVHDPLHDPNLADGTIQELPGESWRNLTEIAICHVYKDVIKDESLHRDAKLGPEDIRWLEVLLAGKLDN
;
A
#
# COMPACT_ATOMS: atom_id res chain seq x y z
N MET A 1 3.28 -8.13 16.84
CA MET A 1 4.50 -8.76 16.26
C MET A 1 4.33 -9.19 14.78
N LEU A 2 3.23 -8.82 14.08
CA LEU A 2 3.03 -9.18 12.65
C LEU A 2 3.45 -8.06 11.68
N PHE A 3 3.52 -6.81 12.16
CA PHE A 3 3.86 -5.64 11.34
C PHE A 3 5.34 -5.58 10.94
N ILE A 4 6.25 -6.05 11.78
CA ILE A 4 7.70 -5.98 11.49
C ILE A 4 8.11 -7.06 10.47
N GLY A 5 7.45 -8.23 10.49
CA GLY A 5 7.70 -9.31 9.54
C GLY A 5 7.27 -8.98 8.11
N GLY A 6 6.15 -8.25 7.95
CA GLY A 6 5.67 -7.81 6.64
C GLY A 6 6.60 -6.78 5.98
N ILE A 7 7.13 -5.85 6.76
CA ILE A 7 8.06 -4.82 6.26
C ILE A 7 9.42 -5.44 5.89
N ALA A 8 9.93 -6.39 6.68
CA ALA A 8 11.20 -7.04 6.38
C ALA A 8 11.19 -7.86 5.07
N ALA A 9 10.03 -8.44 4.70
CA ALA A 9 9.87 -9.18 3.44
C ALA A 9 9.93 -8.27 2.20
N ILE A 10 9.61 -6.98 2.34
CA ILE A 10 9.71 -5.98 1.27
C ILE A 10 11.18 -5.63 0.99
N PHE A 11 12.02 -5.58 2.02
CA PHE A 11 13.43 -5.17 1.87
C PHE A 11 14.40 -6.33 1.65
N ASN A 12 14.10 -7.54 2.14
CA ASN A 12 14.90 -8.73 1.87
C ASN A 12 14.06 -10.03 1.97
N PRO A 13 13.66 -10.62 0.83
CA PRO A 13 12.80 -11.80 0.78
C PRO A 13 13.36 -13.01 1.55
N LEU A 14 14.68 -13.18 1.60
CA LEU A 14 15.32 -14.29 2.32
C LEU A 14 15.22 -14.12 3.85
N ILE A 15 15.27 -12.88 4.33
CA ILE A 15 15.10 -12.55 5.76
C ILE A 15 13.62 -12.72 6.16
N GLY A 16 12.69 -12.26 5.32
CA GLY A 16 11.24 -12.42 5.55
C GLY A 16 10.79 -13.88 5.58
N ALA A 17 11.31 -14.71 4.67
CA ALA A 17 11.03 -16.15 4.65
C ALA A 17 11.53 -16.87 5.92
N GLY A 18 12.73 -16.53 6.41
CA GLY A 18 13.30 -17.13 7.61
C GLY A 18 12.51 -16.85 8.89
N ILE A 19 11.92 -15.66 9.02
CA ILE A 19 11.13 -15.25 10.19
C ILE A 19 9.74 -15.91 10.17
N ALA A 20 9.09 -16.01 9.00
CA ALA A 20 7.80 -16.68 8.85
C ALA A 20 7.89 -18.19 9.11
N VAL A 21 8.94 -18.85 8.62
CA VAL A 21 9.16 -20.29 8.86
C VAL A 21 9.37 -20.57 10.36
N LYS A 22 10.09 -19.71 11.09
CA LYS A 22 10.33 -19.90 12.53
C LYS A 22 9.10 -19.69 13.41
N ALA A 23 8.11 -18.95 12.93
CA ALA A 23 6.82 -18.76 13.61
C ALA A 23 5.77 -19.83 13.24
N LEU A 24 5.92 -20.45 12.07
CA LEU A 24 5.05 -21.54 11.59
C LEU A 24 5.54 -22.94 11.99
N LEU A 25 6.84 -23.09 12.29
CA LEU A 25 7.34 -24.28 12.97
C LEU A 25 6.77 -24.25 14.39
N PRO A 26 5.84 -25.17 14.74
CA PRO A 26 5.36 -25.21 16.09
C PRO A 26 6.55 -25.52 16.99
N SER A 27 6.61 -24.93 18.16
CA SER A 27 7.40 -25.43 19.26
C SER A 27 6.86 -26.83 19.66
N ILE A 28 7.18 -27.88 18.90
CA ILE A 28 6.75 -29.28 19.13
C ILE A 28 7.49 -29.91 20.33
N SER A 29 8.02 -29.11 21.26
CA SER A 29 8.72 -29.60 22.45
C SER A 29 7.82 -29.72 23.69
N GLY A 30 6.59 -29.17 23.66
CA GLY A 30 5.83 -28.93 24.90
C GLY A 30 4.64 -29.83 25.23
N THR A 31 3.93 -30.41 24.25
CA THR A 31 2.55 -30.88 24.51
C THR A 31 2.20 -32.31 24.10
N PHE A 32 3.18 -33.12 23.70
CA PHE A 32 2.94 -34.53 23.30
C PHE A 32 3.41 -35.59 24.32
N ALA A 33 3.72 -35.22 25.56
CA ALA A 33 4.23 -36.15 26.57
C ALA A 33 3.15 -36.99 27.30
N LYS A 34 1.85 -36.80 27.05
CA LYS A 34 0.82 -37.42 27.90
C LYS A 34 0.23 -38.77 27.43
N TYR A 35 0.41 -39.19 26.17
CA TYR A 35 -0.15 -40.47 25.70
C TYR A 35 0.75 -41.23 24.72
N GLY A 36 1.84 -41.79 25.25
CA GLY A 36 2.26 -43.20 25.09
C GLY A 36 2.18 -43.98 23.77
N LEU A 37 2.25 -43.39 22.56
CA LEU A 37 2.30 -44.17 21.31
C LEU A 37 3.56 -43.90 20.46
N LYS A 38 4.50 -44.86 20.57
CA LYS A 38 5.61 -45.27 19.69
C LYS A 38 6.22 -44.27 18.66
N PRO A 39 7.56 -44.08 18.67
CA PRO A 39 8.29 -43.12 17.82
C PRO A 39 8.55 -43.59 16.35
N ILE A 40 7.75 -44.51 15.80
CA ILE A 40 8.02 -45.13 14.49
C ILE A 40 7.27 -44.43 13.33
N GLY A 41 6.12 -43.80 13.59
CA GLY A 41 5.38 -43.02 12.59
C GLY A 41 5.84 -41.56 12.46
N GLU A 42 6.41 -40.99 13.53
CA GLU A 42 6.73 -39.55 13.61
C GLU A 42 7.80 -39.10 12.60
N LYS A 43 8.75 -39.97 12.22
CA LYS A 43 9.77 -39.62 11.22
C LYS A 43 9.18 -39.50 9.82
N ALA A 44 8.23 -40.37 9.46
CA ALA A 44 7.54 -40.30 8.17
C ALA A 44 6.62 -39.06 8.13
N THR A 45 5.91 -38.78 9.22
CA THR A 45 5.07 -37.58 9.33
C THR A 45 5.90 -36.29 9.34
N ARG A 46 7.04 -36.25 10.05
CA ARG A 46 7.94 -35.09 10.04
C ARG A 46 8.60 -34.86 8.69
N ALA A 47 9.09 -35.92 8.03
CA ALA A 47 9.67 -35.81 6.70
C ALA A 47 8.63 -35.33 5.67
N GLN A 48 7.38 -35.77 5.81
CA GLN A 48 6.27 -35.31 4.97
C GLN A 48 5.94 -33.84 5.25
N VAL A 49 5.90 -33.43 6.51
CA VAL A 49 5.69 -32.03 6.90
C VAL A 49 6.83 -31.13 6.42
N GLU A 50 8.09 -31.55 6.58
CA GLU A 50 9.25 -30.80 6.07
C GLU A 50 9.24 -30.69 4.55
N LYS A 51 8.90 -31.77 3.85
CA LYS A 51 8.76 -31.77 2.39
C LYS A 51 7.66 -30.82 1.95
N SER A 52 6.50 -30.85 2.59
CA SER A 52 5.39 -29.93 2.29
C SER A 52 5.74 -28.48 2.61
N ALA A 53 6.44 -28.22 3.72
CA ALA A 53 6.92 -26.87 4.06
C ALA A 53 7.94 -26.36 3.03
N LYS A 54 8.86 -27.21 2.58
CA LYS A 54 9.85 -26.88 1.55
C LYS A 54 9.19 -26.61 0.20
N GLN A 55 8.21 -27.42 -0.20
CA GLN A 55 7.44 -27.20 -1.42
C GLN A 55 6.62 -25.90 -1.37
N ALA A 56 6.00 -25.60 -0.23
CA ALA A 56 5.30 -24.33 -0.04
C ALA A 56 6.26 -23.13 -0.13
N GLN A 57 7.45 -23.24 0.46
CA GLN A 57 8.48 -22.20 0.37
C GLN A 57 8.97 -22.01 -1.08
N GLU A 58 9.30 -23.09 -1.78
CA GLU A 58 9.73 -23.04 -3.19
C GLU A 58 8.64 -22.43 -4.07
N HIS A 59 7.36 -22.75 -3.81
CA HIS A 59 6.23 -22.18 -4.52
C HIS A 59 6.08 -20.67 -4.28
N VAL A 60 6.16 -20.22 -3.02
CA VAL A 60 6.09 -18.78 -2.67
C VAL A 60 7.28 -18.02 -3.27
N LEU A 61 8.50 -18.57 -3.20
CA LEU A 61 9.68 -17.96 -3.80
C LEU A 61 9.55 -17.84 -5.31
N LYS A 62 9.00 -18.88 -5.96
CA LYS A 62 8.73 -18.86 -7.40
C LYS A 62 7.70 -17.77 -7.76
N GLN A 63 6.58 -17.72 -7.04
CA GLN A 63 5.56 -16.68 -7.25
C GLN A 63 6.09 -15.26 -7.02
N PHE A 64 6.95 -15.06 -6.01
CA PHE A 64 7.61 -13.78 -5.80
C PHE A 64 8.64 -13.45 -6.89
N SER A 65 9.39 -14.44 -7.37
CA SER A 65 10.36 -14.23 -8.46
C SER A 65 9.68 -13.94 -9.80
N GLU A 66 8.47 -14.46 -10.00
CA GLU A 66 7.63 -14.23 -11.17
C GLU A 66 6.77 -12.96 -11.03
N ALA A 67 6.62 -12.40 -9.83
CA ALA A 67 5.90 -11.16 -9.59
C ALA A 67 6.73 -9.96 -10.08
N SER A 68 6.23 -9.24 -11.07
CA SER A 68 6.78 -7.95 -11.48
C SER A 68 6.30 -6.84 -10.53
N THR A 69 7.20 -5.93 -10.16
CA THR A 69 6.81 -4.71 -9.43
C THR A 69 6.22 -3.72 -10.42
N VAL A 70 4.90 -3.52 -10.36
CA VAL A 70 4.24 -2.46 -11.12
C VAL A 70 4.42 -1.14 -10.36
N LYS A 71 4.98 -0.13 -11.04
CA LYS A 71 4.98 1.24 -10.56
C LYS A 71 3.76 1.95 -11.13
N VAL A 72 2.91 2.46 -10.24
CA VAL A 72 1.70 3.19 -10.60
C VAL A 72 1.85 4.64 -10.15
N VAL A 73 1.43 5.58 -11.00
CA VAL A 73 1.34 7.00 -10.66
C VAL A 73 -0.14 7.33 -10.43
N ASN A 74 -0.44 7.98 -9.30
CA ASN A 74 -1.79 8.45 -9.03
C ASN A 74 -2.04 9.75 -9.81
N PRO A 75 -3.05 9.80 -10.69
CA PRO A 75 -3.30 10.95 -11.55
C PRO A 75 -3.61 12.22 -10.75
N ILE A 76 -4.37 12.12 -9.66
CA ILE A 76 -4.74 13.26 -8.82
C ILE A 76 -3.52 13.83 -8.10
N LEU A 77 -2.64 12.96 -7.58
CA LEU A 77 -1.41 13.40 -6.93
C LEU A 77 -0.41 13.99 -7.92
N ASN A 78 -0.38 13.48 -9.16
CA ASN A 78 0.45 14.03 -10.22
C ASN A 78 -0.04 15.43 -10.65
N GLU A 79 -1.36 15.62 -10.73
CA GLU A 79 -1.96 16.94 -10.97
C GLU A 79 -1.60 17.92 -9.83
N LEU A 80 -1.76 17.49 -8.57
CA LEU A 80 -1.41 18.30 -7.40
C LEU A 80 0.09 18.66 -7.38
N GLU A 81 0.98 17.73 -7.75
CA GLU A 81 2.41 18.02 -7.87
C GLU A 81 2.69 19.06 -8.96
N PHE A 82 1.94 19.02 -10.06
CA PHE A 82 2.09 19.97 -11.16
C PHE A 82 1.63 21.36 -10.72
N ALA A 83 0.41 21.47 -10.18
CA ALA A 83 -0.15 22.66 -9.56
C ALA A 83 0.84 23.36 -8.60
N LEU A 84 1.39 22.62 -7.63
CA LEU A 84 2.34 23.14 -6.63
C LEU A 84 3.68 23.65 -7.20
N ARG A 85 3.96 23.40 -8.49
CA ARG A 85 5.19 23.81 -9.19
C ARG A 85 4.95 24.85 -10.28
N THR A 86 3.70 25.14 -10.58
CA THR A 86 3.30 26.07 -11.63
C THR A 86 2.59 27.28 -11.02
N THR A 87 2.05 28.12 -11.90
CA THR A 87 1.21 29.27 -11.58
C THR A 87 0.05 29.28 -12.56
N GLU A 88 -1.00 30.03 -12.27
CA GLU A 88 -2.20 30.18 -13.13
C GLU A 88 -1.87 30.45 -14.61
N ASP A 89 -0.86 31.28 -14.90
CA ASP A 89 -0.44 31.58 -16.29
C ASP A 89 0.15 30.39 -17.05
N VAL A 90 0.64 29.36 -16.33
CA VAL A 90 1.31 28.18 -16.89
C VAL A 90 0.37 26.99 -16.95
N HIS A 91 -0.48 26.82 -15.94
CA HIS A 91 -1.42 25.71 -15.83
C HIS A 91 -2.58 26.07 -14.90
N ASP A 92 -3.80 25.99 -15.40
CA ASP A 92 -5.03 26.03 -14.60
C ASP A 92 -5.78 24.69 -14.78
N PRO A 93 -5.80 23.81 -13.75
CA PRO A 93 -6.45 22.50 -13.81
C PRO A 93 -7.94 22.50 -14.18
N LEU A 94 -8.64 23.64 -14.10
CA LEU A 94 -10.05 23.77 -14.47
C LEU A 94 -10.25 24.18 -15.94
N HIS A 95 -9.25 24.76 -16.57
CA HIS A 95 -9.32 25.25 -17.95
C HIS A 95 -8.43 24.45 -18.91
N ASP A 96 -7.33 23.90 -18.41
CA ASP A 96 -6.39 23.05 -19.13
C ASP A 96 -6.76 21.57 -19.02
N PRO A 97 -6.11 20.68 -19.80
CA PRO A 97 -6.27 19.25 -19.62
C PRO A 97 -5.90 18.80 -18.21
N ASN A 98 -6.92 18.44 -17.42
CA ASN A 98 -6.76 17.99 -16.05
C ASN A 98 -6.25 16.54 -15.99
N LEU A 99 -5.04 16.33 -15.46
CA LEU A 99 -4.47 14.98 -15.35
C LEU A 99 -5.20 14.15 -14.31
N ALA A 100 -5.90 14.78 -13.36
CA ALA A 100 -6.64 14.12 -12.30
C ALA A 100 -7.76 13.22 -12.82
N ASP A 101 -8.26 13.41 -14.04
CA ASP A 101 -9.30 12.58 -14.68
C ASP A 101 -8.78 11.21 -15.16
N GLY A 102 -7.48 10.99 -15.04
CA GLY A 102 -6.84 9.72 -15.40
C GLY A 102 -7.38 8.50 -14.66
N THR A 103 -7.11 7.33 -15.23
CA THR A 103 -7.41 6.02 -14.63
C THR A 103 -6.13 5.26 -14.34
N ILE A 104 -6.18 4.41 -13.30
CA ILE A 104 -5.10 3.48 -12.98
C ILE A 104 -5.54 2.09 -13.44
N GLN A 105 -4.90 1.55 -14.48
CA GLN A 105 -5.30 0.27 -15.07
C GLN A 105 -5.15 -0.89 -14.08
N GLU A 106 -4.13 -0.85 -13.24
CA GLU A 106 -3.78 -1.92 -12.30
C GLU A 106 -4.60 -1.89 -11.00
N LEU A 107 -5.37 -0.82 -10.76
CA LEU A 107 -6.28 -0.65 -9.64
C LEU A 107 -7.71 -0.41 -10.17
N PRO A 108 -8.38 -1.45 -10.69
CA PRO A 108 -9.71 -1.30 -11.27
C PRO A 108 -10.73 -0.88 -10.21
N GLY A 109 -11.60 0.06 -10.60
CA GLY A 109 -12.61 0.69 -9.73
C GLY A 109 -12.20 2.09 -9.25
N GLU A 110 -13.13 2.79 -8.59
CA GLU A 110 -12.94 4.18 -8.14
C GLU A 110 -12.51 4.29 -6.66
N SER A 111 -12.23 3.16 -6.00
CA SER A 111 -11.86 3.15 -4.57
C SER A 111 -10.56 3.92 -4.30
N TRP A 112 -9.57 3.79 -5.19
CA TRP A 112 -8.31 4.53 -5.08
C TRP A 112 -8.54 6.05 -5.18
N ARG A 113 -9.45 6.48 -6.06
CA ARG A 113 -9.79 7.90 -6.26
C ARG A 113 -10.38 8.47 -4.98
N ASN A 114 -11.43 7.83 -4.47
CA ASN A 114 -12.09 8.29 -3.24
C ASN A 114 -11.13 8.33 -2.03
N LEU A 115 -10.27 7.32 -1.87
CA LEU A 115 -9.25 7.32 -0.81
C LEU A 115 -8.24 8.46 -0.96
N THR A 116 -7.86 8.78 -2.20
CA THR A 116 -6.94 9.88 -2.49
C THR A 116 -7.59 11.22 -2.18
N GLU A 117 -8.83 11.44 -2.63
CA GLU A 117 -9.58 12.66 -2.36
C GLU A 117 -9.82 12.86 -0.85
N ILE A 118 -10.14 11.80 -0.09
CA ILE A 118 -10.25 11.87 1.37
C ILE A 118 -8.91 12.27 2.01
N ALA A 119 -7.81 11.68 1.56
CA ALA A 119 -6.48 12.00 2.08
C ALA A 119 -6.11 13.47 1.80
N ILE A 120 -6.36 13.96 0.58
CA ILE A 120 -6.13 15.36 0.21
C ILE A 120 -7.05 16.28 1.03
N CYS A 121 -8.33 15.94 1.20
CA CYS A 121 -9.27 16.71 2.02
C CYS A 121 -8.75 16.87 3.45
N HIS A 122 -8.32 15.78 4.11
CA HIS A 122 -7.79 15.89 5.47
C HIS A 122 -6.53 16.76 5.59
N VAL A 123 -5.74 16.87 4.53
CA VAL A 123 -4.51 17.69 4.53
C VAL A 123 -4.82 19.15 4.24
N TYR A 124 -5.71 19.44 3.28
CA TYR A 124 -5.90 20.78 2.74
C TYR A 124 -7.20 21.47 3.17
N LYS A 125 -8.16 20.78 3.82
CA LYS A 125 -9.46 21.37 4.20
C LYS A 125 -9.34 22.67 5.00
N ASP A 126 -8.35 22.78 5.87
CA ASP A 126 -8.16 23.96 6.72
C ASP A 126 -7.46 25.08 5.92
N VAL A 127 -6.54 24.70 5.03
CA VAL A 127 -5.88 25.63 4.10
C VAL A 127 -6.89 26.24 3.15
N ILE A 128 -7.77 25.43 2.54
CA ILE A 128 -8.82 25.90 1.62
C ILE A 128 -9.76 26.90 2.29
N LYS A 129 -10.03 26.75 3.60
CA LYS A 129 -10.94 27.63 4.35
C LYS A 129 -10.27 28.91 4.85
N ASP A 130 -8.95 28.94 4.96
CA ASP A 130 -8.19 30.04 5.53
C ASP A 130 -7.22 30.61 4.50
N GLU A 131 -7.63 31.72 3.87
CA GLU A 131 -6.83 32.44 2.87
C GLU A 131 -5.44 32.84 3.37
N SER A 132 -5.25 33.01 4.68
CA SER A 132 -3.95 33.36 5.25
C SER A 132 -2.91 32.24 5.10
N LEU A 133 -3.36 30.98 4.96
CA LEU A 133 -2.51 29.80 4.82
C LEU A 133 -2.14 29.50 3.36
N HIS A 134 -2.86 30.06 2.37
CA HIS A 134 -2.67 29.74 0.95
C HIS A 134 -1.24 29.99 0.48
N ARG A 135 -0.68 31.15 0.86
CA ARG A 135 0.68 31.54 0.48
C ARG A 135 1.74 30.58 1.05
N ASP A 136 1.56 30.16 2.29
CA ASP A 136 2.50 29.27 2.98
C ASP A 136 2.40 27.83 2.44
N ALA A 137 1.20 27.43 2.02
CA ALA A 137 0.94 26.18 1.31
C ALA A 137 1.39 26.18 -0.16
N LYS A 138 1.80 27.34 -0.70
CA LYS A 138 2.17 27.55 -2.11
C LYS A 138 1.05 27.16 -3.08
N LEU A 139 -0.19 27.43 -2.70
CA LEU A 139 -1.36 27.23 -3.55
C LEU A 139 -1.77 28.57 -4.16
N GLY A 140 -1.86 28.60 -5.49
CA GLY A 140 -2.43 29.71 -6.24
C GLY A 140 -3.96 29.72 -6.15
N PRO A 141 -4.61 30.85 -6.53
CA PRO A 141 -6.07 30.92 -6.59
C PRO A 141 -6.69 29.83 -7.50
N GLU A 142 -6.03 29.48 -8.60
CA GLU A 142 -6.37 28.37 -9.49
C GLU A 142 -6.39 27.02 -8.78
N ASP A 143 -5.37 26.75 -7.96
CA ASP A 143 -5.24 25.50 -7.23
C ASP A 143 -6.33 25.37 -6.17
N ILE A 144 -6.66 26.47 -5.49
CA ILE A 144 -7.73 26.50 -4.49
C ILE A 144 -9.08 26.21 -5.16
N ARG A 145 -9.40 26.87 -6.29
CA ARG A 145 -10.63 26.61 -7.05
C ARG A 145 -10.70 25.15 -7.50
N TRP A 146 -9.59 24.60 -7.99
CA TRP A 146 -9.53 23.21 -8.39
C TRP A 146 -9.77 22.25 -7.22
N LEU A 147 -9.13 22.49 -6.07
CA LEU A 147 -9.32 21.68 -4.86
C LEU A 147 -10.77 21.76 -4.34
N GLU A 148 -11.43 22.91 -4.42
CA GLU A 148 -12.85 23.05 -4.08
C GLU A 148 -13.75 22.19 -4.97
N VAL A 149 -13.46 22.16 -6.28
CA VAL A 149 -14.21 21.31 -7.24
C VAL A 149 -13.90 19.84 -7.01
N LEU A 150 -12.63 19.45 -6.87
CA LEU A 150 -12.20 18.07 -6.64
C LEU A 150 -12.81 17.48 -5.36
N LEU A 151 -12.89 18.30 -4.31
CA LEU A 151 -13.36 17.89 -2.99
C LEU A 151 -14.82 18.28 -2.73
N ALA A 152 -15.56 18.65 -3.77
CA ALA A 152 -16.99 18.95 -3.65
C ALA A 152 -17.74 17.80 -2.96
N GLY A 153 -18.51 18.12 -1.93
CA GLY A 153 -19.22 17.15 -1.09
C GLY A 153 -18.34 16.45 -0.02
N LYS A 154 -17.05 16.79 0.10
CA LYS A 154 -16.13 16.26 1.13
C LYS A 154 -15.63 17.31 2.12
N LEU A 155 -15.75 18.59 1.81
CA LEU A 155 -15.28 19.70 2.66
C LEU A 155 -16.17 20.00 3.89
N ASP A 156 -17.40 19.48 3.87
CA ASP A 156 -18.43 19.69 4.90
C ASP A 156 -18.64 18.49 5.84
N ASN A 157 -17.92 17.38 5.61
CA ASN A 157 -18.00 16.15 6.43
C ASN A 157 -16.98 16.13 7.57
#